data_AF-A0A8T3ZQW9-F1
#
_entry.id   AF-A0A8T3ZQW9-F1
#
_cell.length_a   1.000
_cell.length_b   1.000
_cell.length_c   1.000
_cell.angle_alpha   90.00
_cell.angle_beta   90.00
_cell.angle_gamma   90.00
#
_symmetry.space_group_name_H-M   'P 1'
#
loop_
_entity.id
_entity.type
_entity.pdbx_description
1 polymer ?
#
loop_
_entity_poly.entity_id
_entity_poly.type
_entity_poly.pdbx_seq_one_letter_code
_entity_poly.pdbx_strand_id
1 'polypeptide(L)'
;MPLSNNTIIRLNEITTQVYDKKSLTGKDEQLIKDVFIRTLESGEYYDVDEIESWFENEGSWKHKPTIVRITNISHYVQARFEQGGKKLRVLSDHDGDDCSCH
;
A
#
# COMPACT_ATOMS: atom_id res chain seq x y z
N MET A 1 14.63 1.41 -0.33
CA MET A 1 15.00 2.26 0.85
C MET A 1 14.46 1.57 2.10
N PRO A 2 15.14 1.58 3.25
CA PRO A 2 14.64 0.88 4.43
C PRO A 2 13.28 1.45 4.87
N LEU A 3 12.37 0.56 5.26
CA LEU A 3 11.03 0.94 5.71
C LEU A 3 11.09 1.87 6.93
N SER A 4 10.22 2.89 6.97
CA SER A 4 10.09 3.74 8.15
C SER A 4 9.51 2.96 9.32
N ASN A 5 9.83 3.37 10.56
CA ASN A 5 9.27 2.75 11.77
C ASN A 5 7.73 2.75 11.78
N ASN A 6 7.10 3.83 11.31
CA ASN A 6 5.65 3.89 11.22
C ASN A 6 5.10 2.91 10.17
N THR A 7 5.79 2.77 9.02
CA THR A 7 5.42 1.76 8.01
C THR A 7 5.48 0.37 8.65
N ILE A 8 6.53 0.05 9.40
CA ILE A 8 6.65 -1.24 10.11
C ILE A 8 5.52 -1.42 11.13
N ILE A 9 5.13 -0.39 11.89
CA ILE A 9 3.98 -0.45 12.82
C ILE A 9 2.68 -0.80 12.06
N ARG A 10 2.47 -0.21 10.88
CA ARG A 10 1.31 -0.49 10.03
C ARG A 10 1.34 -1.91 9.45
N LEU A 11 2.52 -2.46 9.13
CA LEU A 11 2.63 -3.87 8.70
C LEU A 11 2.35 -4.85 9.86
N ASN A 12 2.73 -4.49 11.08
CA ASN A 12 2.37 -5.24 12.28
C ASN A 12 0.84 -5.22 12.52
N GLU A 13 0.17 -4.11 12.19
CA GLU A 13 -1.30 -4.02 12.24
C GLU A 13 -1.95 -5.08 11.33
N ILE A 14 -1.48 -5.22 10.08
CA ILE A 14 -1.94 -6.27 9.15
C ILE A 14 -1.69 -7.66 9.75
N THR A 15 -0.48 -7.90 10.25
CA THR A 15 -0.07 -9.19 10.80
C THR A 15 -0.87 -9.62 12.03
N THR A 16 -1.36 -8.66 12.80
CA THR A 16 -2.16 -8.88 14.01
C THR A 16 -3.64 -9.10 13.70
N GLN A 17 -4.16 -8.37 12.71
CA GLN A 17 -5.59 -8.42 12.37
C GLN A 17 -5.94 -9.53 11.38
N VAL A 18 -5.03 -9.91 10.48
CA VAL A 18 -5.25 -11.02 9.56
C VAL A 18 -4.91 -12.34 10.26
N TYR A 19 -5.96 -13.10 10.57
CA TYR A 19 -5.84 -14.39 11.27
C TYR A 19 -5.38 -15.52 10.33
N ASP A 20 -6.05 -15.68 9.18
CA ASP A 20 -5.66 -16.70 8.19
C ASP A 20 -4.67 -16.13 7.18
N LYS A 21 -3.39 -16.48 7.38
CA LYS A 21 -2.27 -16.05 6.53
C LYS A 21 -2.09 -16.91 5.28
N LYS A 22 -2.88 -17.96 5.09
CA LYS A 22 -2.84 -18.84 3.90
C LYS A 22 -3.87 -18.43 2.85
N SER A 23 -5.01 -17.90 3.27
CA SER A 23 -6.09 -17.51 2.38
C SER A 23 -6.74 -16.21 2.85
N LEU A 24 -6.47 -15.11 2.14
CA LEU A 24 -7.09 -13.82 2.45
C LEU A 24 -8.56 -13.82 2.06
N THR A 25 -9.42 -13.39 2.99
CA THR A 25 -10.80 -13.08 2.68
C THR A 25 -10.92 -11.69 2.06
N GLY A 26 -12.06 -11.37 1.45
CA GLY A 26 -12.31 -10.01 0.94
C GLY A 26 -12.24 -8.93 2.03
N LYS A 27 -12.49 -9.27 3.30
CA LYS A 27 -12.33 -8.33 4.43
C LYS A 27 -10.85 -8.10 4.75
N ASP A 28 -10.04 -9.15 4.71
CA ASP A 28 -8.59 -9.04 4.92
C ASP A 28 -7.97 -8.18 3.81
N GLU A 29 -8.36 -8.41 2.56
CA GLU A 29 -7.86 -7.60 1.44
C GLU A 29 -8.24 -6.12 1.56
N GLN A 30 -9.47 -5.81 2.00
CA GLN A 30 -9.89 -4.43 2.26
C GLN A 30 -9.07 -3.81 3.41
N LEU A 31 -8.89 -4.54 4.52
CA LEU A 31 -8.07 -4.08 5.64
C LEU A 31 -6.63 -3.76 5.19
N ILE A 32 -5.99 -4.68 4.45
CA ILE A 32 -4.64 -4.51 3.92
C ILE A 32 -4.57 -3.24 3.06
N LYS A 33 -5.54 -3.06 2.18
CA LYS A 33 -5.65 -1.89 1.31
C LYS A 33 -5.76 -0.59 2.12
N ASP A 34 -6.63 -0.56 3.13
CA ASP A 34 -6.86 0.60 3.98
C ASP A 34 -5.63 0.96 4.83
N VAL A 35 -4.85 -0.04 5.28
CA VAL A 35 -3.57 0.20 5.94
C VAL A 35 -2.61 0.92 4.99
N PHE A 36 -2.43 0.42 3.76
CA PHE A 36 -1.53 1.04 2.79
C PHE A 36 -1.98 2.44 2.35
N ILE A 37 -3.28 2.68 2.19
CA ILE A 37 -3.82 4.02 1.90
C ILE A 37 -3.45 4.98 3.04
N ARG A 38 -3.71 4.60 4.30
CA ARG A 38 -3.37 5.43 5.45
C ARG A 38 -1.86 5.69 5.59
N THR A 39 -1.01 4.75 5.17
CA THR A 39 0.45 4.98 5.09
C THR A 39 0.76 6.13 4.14
N LEU A 40 0.24 6.08 2.90
CA LEU A 40 0.50 7.09 1.88
C LEU A 40 -0.13 8.45 2.23
N GLU A 41 -1.33 8.46 2.79
CA GLU A 41 -2.00 9.69 3.25
C GLU A 41 -1.24 10.40 4.38
N SER A 42 -0.46 9.66 5.19
CA SER A 42 0.43 10.26 6.19
C SER A 42 1.71 10.86 5.61
N GLY A 43 1.89 10.84 4.28
CA GLY A 43 3.06 11.35 3.58
C GLY A 43 4.25 10.39 3.59
N GLU A 44 4.06 9.16 4.07
CA GLU A 44 5.07 8.12 4.04
C GLU A 44 5.03 7.36 2.71
N TYR A 45 6.21 7.01 2.21
CA TYR A 45 6.37 6.17 1.04
C TYR A 45 7.08 4.89 1.45
N TYR A 46 6.78 3.81 0.74
CA TYR A 46 7.42 2.52 0.92
C TYR A 46 7.87 1.98 -0.43
N ASP A 47 8.87 1.11 -0.36
CA ASP A 47 9.36 0.36 -1.49
C ASP A 47 8.65 -1.01 -1.50
N VAL A 48 8.06 -1.38 -2.64
CA VAL A 48 7.26 -2.62 -2.77
C VAL A 48 8.12 -3.86 -2.50
N ASP A 49 9.39 -3.84 -2.91
CA ASP A 49 10.31 -4.96 -2.70
C ASP A 49 10.67 -5.11 -1.21
N GLU A 50 10.73 -4.00 -0.49
CA GLU A 50 10.95 -3.98 0.97
C GLU A 50 9.70 -4.44 1.74
N ILE A 51 8.49 -4.17 1.23
CA ILE A 51 7.25 -4.73 1.78
C ILE A 51 7.27 -6.26 1.66
N GLU A 52 7.57 -6.79 0.47
CA GLU A 52 7.66 -8.24 0.27
C GLU A 52 8.70 -8.86 1.20
N SER A 53 9.90 -8.28 1.21
CA SER A 53 11.01 -8.74 2.06
C SER A 53 10.65 -8.71 3.54
N TRP A 54 9.91 -7.69 4.00
CA TRP A 54 9.48 -7.61 5.40
C TRP A 54 8.56 -8.77 5.77
N PHE A 55 7.55 -9.06 4.94
CA PHE A 55 6.61 -10.16 5.19
C PHE A 55 7.29 -11.53 5.11
N GLU A 56 8.25 -11.72 4.21
CA GLU A 56 9.04 -12.97 4.13
C GLU A 56 9.90 -13.19 5.39
N ASN A 57 10.42 -12.12 5.99
CA ASN A 57 11.36 -12.19 7.11
C ASN A 57 10.72 -12.11 8.51
N GLU A 58 9.50 -11.59 8.64
CA GLU A 58 8.80 -11.48 9.93
C GLU A 58 8.49 -12.85 10.56
N GLY A 59 8.31 -13.88 9.73
CA GLY A 59 8.30 -15.29 10.16
C GLY A 59 6.92 -15.90 10.43
N SER A 60 5.86 -15.09 10.56
CA SER A 60 4.49 -15.60 10.68
C SER A 60 3.81 -15.85 9.33
N TRP A 61 4.21 -15.10 8.30
CA TRP A 61 3.75 -15.27 6.92
C TRP A 61 4.60 -16.32 6.21
N LYS A 62 4.06 -17.52 6.06
CA LYS A 62 4.77 -18.66 5.42
C LYS A 62 4.24 -19.03 4.04
N HIS A 63 3.06 -18.52 3.69
CA HIS A 63 2.42 -18.83 2.42
C HIS A 63 2.79 -17.78 1.38
N LYS A 64 3.80 -18.09 0.56
CA LYS A 64 4.35 -17.17 -0.45
C LYS A 64 3.28 -16.55 -1.37
N PRO A 65 2.26 -17.28 -1.86
CA PRO A 65 1.19 -16.66 -2.66
C PRO A 65 0.42 -15.55 -1.91
N THR A 66 0.25 -15.70 -0.60
CA THR A 66 -0.39 -14.65 0.22
C THR A 66 0.49 -13.42 0.32
N ILE A 67 1.80 -13.61 0.51
CA ILE A 67 2.77 -12.50 0.57
C ILE A 67 2.74 -11.73 -0.75
N VAL A 68 2.86 -12.43 -1.88
CA VAL A 68 2.77 -11.85 -3.22
C VAL A 68 1.43 -11.11 -3.42
N ARG A 69 0.33 -11.64 -2.88
CA ARG A 69 -0.98 -10.96 -2.93
C ARG A 69 -0.97 -9.64 -2.17
N ILE A 70 -0.39 -9.60 -0.96
CA ILE A 70 -0.25 -8.38 -0.16
C ILE A 70 0.63 -7.35 -0.89
N THR A 71 1.77 -7.79 -1.43
CA THR A 71 2.67 -6.95 -2.23
C THR A 71 1.98 -6.37 -3.48
N ASN A 72 1.15 -7.17 -4.15
CA ASN A 72 0.37 -6.67 -5.28
C ASN A 72 -0.67 -5.62 -4.86
N ILE A 73 -1.29 -5.76 -3.68
CA ILE A 73 -2.20 -4.76 -3.12
C ILE A 73 -1.44 -3.47 -2.80
N SER A 74 -0.26 -3.55 -2.18
CA SER A 74 0.54 -2.37 -1.85
C SER A 74 0.95 -1.61 -3.12
N HIS A 75 1.46 -2.31 -4.13
CA HIS A 75 1.80 -1.72 -5.41
C HIS A 75 0.60 -1.07 -6.11
N TYR A 76 -0.56 -1.75 -6.12
CA TYR A 76 -1.79 -1.20 -6.68
C TYR A 76 -2.23 0.08 -5.97
N VAL A 77 -2.19 0.09 -4.63
CA VAL A 77 -2.54 1.26 -3.82
C VAL A 77 -1.61 2.42 -4.12
N GLN A 78 -0.30 2.18 -4.15
CA GLN A 78 0.70 3.19 -4.46
C GLN A 78 0.50 3.79 -5.86
N ALA A 79 0.36 2.94 -6.90
CA ALA A 79 0.12 3.40 -8.27
C ALA A 79 -1.17 4.24 -8.38
N ARG A 80 -2.24 3.84 -7.67
CA ARG A 80 -3.49 4.60 -7.63
C ARG A 80 -3.36 5.92 -6.89
N PHE A 81 -2.63 5.93 -5.78
CA PHE A 81 -2.40 7.15 -5.00
C PHE A 81 -1.55 8.15 -5.76
N GLU A 82 -0.54 7.72 -6.51
CA GLU A 82 0.28 8.59 -7.37
C GLU A 82 -0.52 9.17 -8.55
N GLN A 83 -1.39 8.36 -9.16
CA GLN A 83 -2.30 8.82 -10.22
C GLN A 83 -3.37 9.78 -9.67
N GLY A 84 -3.93 9.50 -8.49
CA GLY A 84 -4.97 10.30 -7.84
C GLY A 84 -4.45 11.56 -7.15
N GLY A 85 -3.24 11.53 -6.59
CA GLY A 85 -2.56 12.66 -5.95
C GLY A 85 -2.17 13.77 -6.92
N LYS A 86 -1.95 13.43 -8.20
CA LYS A 86 -1.85 14.42 -9.29
C LYS A 86 -3.20 15.05 -9.65
N LYS A 87 -4.32 14.38 -9.39
CA LYS A 87 -5.67 14.90 -9.69
C LYS A 87 -6.31 15.67 -8.54
N LEU A 88 -5.91 15.39 -7.29
CA LEU A 88 -6.39 16.09 -6.08
C LEU A 88 -5.64 17.38 -5.73
N ARG A 89 -4.49 17.67 -6.38
CA ARG A 89 -3.75 18.93 -6.19
C ARG A 89 -3.98 19.99 -7.28
N VAL A 90 -4.74 19.70 -8.33
CA VAL A 90 -4.99 20.62 -9.46
C VAL A 90 -6.40 21.25 -9.41
N LEU A 91 -7.10 21.14 -8.28
CA LEU A 91 -8.43 21.75 -8.11
C LEU A 91 -8.51 22.66 -6.88
N SER A 92 -7.38 23.20 -6.43
CA SER A 92 -7.36 24.31 -5.48
C SER A 92 -6.39 25.36 -5.99
N ASP A 93 -6.98 26.42 -6.49
CA ASP A 93 -6.40 27.66 -7.00
C ASP A 93 -5.75 27.64 -8.38
N HIS A 94 -6.58 28.09 -9.34
CA HIS A 94 -6.24 28.98 -10.45
C HIS A 94 -5.86 28.33 -11.81
N ASP A 95 -6.83 28.48 -12.71
CA ASP A 95 -6.74 28.72 -14.14
C ASP A 95 -6.13 27.68 -15.07
N GLY A 96 -6.90 27.41 -16.12
CA GLY A 96 -6.71 26.33 -17.05
C GLY A 96 -5.40 26.37 -17.82
N ASP A 97 -4.97 25.19 -18.25
CA ASP A 97 -4.43 25.08 -19.58
C ASP A 97 -4.77 23.71 -20.19
N ASP A 98 -4.99 23.80 -21.48
CA ASP A 98 -5.44 22.80 -22.43
C ASP A 98 -4.46 21.62 -22.51
N CYS A 99 -4.98 20.39 -22.46
CA CYS A 99 -4.23 19.20 -22.87
C CYS A 99 -5.05 18.44 -23.90
N SER A 100 -5.19 19.09 -25.04
CA SER A 100 -5.49 18.49 -26.34
C SER A 100 -4.33 17.57 -26.74
N CYS A 101 -4.54 16.26 -26.64
CA CYS A 101 -3.62 15.26 -27.17
C CYS A 101 -3.85 15.11 -28.68
N HIS A 102 -2.79 15.26 -29.47
CA HIS A 102 -2.73 15.00 -30.90
C HIS A 102 -2.77 13.49 -31.21
#